data_AF-A0A956EK66-F1
#
_entry.id   AF-A0A956EK66-F1
#
_cell.length_a   1.000
_cell.length_b   1.000
_cell.length_c   1.000
_cell.angle_alpha   90.00
_cell.angle_beta   90.00
_cell.angle_gamma   90.00
#
_symmetry.space_group_name_H-M   'P 1'
#
loop_
_entity.id
_entity.type
_entity.pdbx_description
1 polymer ?
#
loop_
_entity_poly.entity_id
_entity_poly.type
_entity_poly.pdbx_seq_one_letter_code
_entity_poly.pdbx_strand_id
1 'polypeptide(L)'
;MGALCLVSVALVGCSGDDGTSDTSTTELDTDALILDCVSAASALASELWDQRRECATVIRFAHDDLEVLGWQVLCGEATATDEAAARASAAEAAGIGPGAALLGPSPPTDAYVFYEAPAPTGRAAVVSVHSGRALLGASFGGSGGGGALLTPATWRAPEPLRSRCPEWLDLPEARVIDLVGPTEGALGEASGTIDPASADAVLSALARTVAPAAVTVAGIGHDLLLVRYAAELDLGGEVEWIVAIQSGPFH
;
A
#
# COMPACT_ATOMS: atom_id res chain seq x y z
N MET A 1 -5.79 9.96 28.46
CA MET A 1 -6.88 10.90 28.12
C MET A 1 -6.37 11.75 26.97
N GLY A 2 -6.54 11.27 25.73
CA GLY A 2 -6.08 11.96 24.52
C GLY A 2 -7.10 13.02 24.13
N ALA A 3 -6.63 14.23 23.85
CA ALA A 3 -7.44 15.31 23.32
C ALA A 3 -7.95 14.90 21.93
N LEU A 4 -9.27 14.73 21.79
CA LEU A 4 -9.94 14.70 20.51
C LEU A 4 -9.70 16.05 19.83
N CYS A 5 -8.83 16.09 18.83
CA CYS A 5 -8.66 17.24 17.97
C CYS A 5 -9.92 17.31 17.07
N LEU A 6 -10.87 18.15 17.46
CA LEU A 6 -12.02 18.50 16.64
C LEU A 6 -11.52 19.27 15.40
N VAL A 7 -11.32 18.56 14.30
CA VAL A 7 -11.15 19.16 12.97
C VAL A 7 -12.47 19.87 12.63
N SER A 8 -12.50 21.18 12.84
CA SER A 8 -13.65 22.02 12.49
C SER A 8 -13.58 22.33 10.99
N VAL A 9 -14.33 21.58 10.18
CA VAL A 9 -14.53 21.88 8.76
C VAL A 9 -15.43 23.11 8.65
N ALA A 10 -14.85 24.26 8.31
CA ALA A 10 -15.58 25.50 8.10
C ALA A 10 -16.10 25.57 6.65
N LEU A 11 -17.36 25.17 6.43
CA LEU A 11 -18.08 25.39 5.18
C LEU A 11 -18.51 26.87 5.08
N VAL A 12 -17.87 27.65 4.21
CA VAL A 12 -18.27 29.03 3.88
C VAL A 12 -19.14 29.00 2.63
N GLY A 13 -20.46 29.12 2.82
CA GLY A 13 -21.42 29.31 1.74
C GLY A 13 -21.65 30.79 1.44
N CYS A 14 -21.45 31.21 0.19
CA CYS A 14 -21.86 32.53 -0.32
C CYS A 14 -23.06 32.35 -1.25
N SER A 15 -24.23 32.83 -0.84
CA SER A 15 -25.44 32.86 -1.66
C SER A 15 -25.59 34.20 -2.40
N GLY A 16 -25.93 34.14 -3.69
CA GLY A 16 -26.30 35.27 -4.53
C GLY A 16 -26.81 34.78 -5.88
N ASP A 17 -28.14 34.64 -5.98
CA ASP A 17 -28.90 34.13 -7.12
C ASP A 17 -29.13 35.22 -8.19
N ASP A 18 -29.38 34.79 -9.43
CA ASP A 18 -30.57 35.18 -10.21
C ASP A 18 -30.40 34.75 -11.68
N GLY A 19 -30.80 33.51 -11.97
CA GLY A 19 -31.55 33.23 -13.19
C GLY A 19 -30.94 32.21 -14.16
N THR A 20 -31.78 31.23 -14.47
CA THR A 20 -31.98 30.57 -15.79
C THR A 20 -31.51 29.12 -15.90
N SER A 21 -32.53 28.24 -15.93
CA SER A 21 -32.64 26.95 -16.63
C SER A 21 -31.91 25.71 -16.09
N ASP A 22 -32.59 25.05 -15.16
CA ASP A 22 -32.90 23.62 -15.06
C ASP A 22 -32.13 22.65 -15.98
N THR A 23 -30.87 22.42 -15.64
CA THR A 23 -30.24 21.13 -15.90
C THR A 23 -30.05 20.50 -14.53
N SER A 24 -30.92 19.55 -14.15
CA SER A 24 -30.76 18.76 -12.92
C SER A 24 -29.53 17.85 -13.06
N THR A 25 -28.35 18.44 -13.03
CA THR A 25 -27.15 17.74 -12.61
C THR A 25 -27.40 17.36 -11.15
N THR A 26 -27.46 16.07 -10.85
CA THR A 26 -27.33 15.57 -9.48
C THR A 26 -26.03 16.10 -8.94
N GLU A 27 -26.07 17.25 -8.26
CA GLU A 27 -25.03 17.72 -7.38
C GLU A 27 -24.88 16.63 -6.34
N LEU A 28 -23.90 15.75 -6.56
CA LEU A 28 -23.49 14.77 -5.58
C LEU A 28 -23.20 15.57 -4.31
N ASP A 29 -24.00 15.30 -3.29
CA ASP A 29 -23.93 15.96 -2.00
C ASP A 29 -22.51 15.75 -1.44
N THR A 30 -21.67 16.76 -1.63
CA THR A 30 -20.25 16.70 -1.31
C THR A 30 -20.08 16.50 0.20
N ASP A 31 -21.02 17.01 0.99
CA ASP A 31 -21.03 16.86 2.44
C ASP A 31 -21.29 15.40 2.84
N ALA A 32 -22.20 14.70 2.13
CA ALA A 32 -22.45 13.28 2.37
C ALA A 32 -21.20 12.43 2.06
N LEU A 33 -20.50 12.70 0.96
CA LEU A 33 -19.26 12.00 0.60
C LEU A 33 -18.14 12.21 1.63
N ILE A 34 -18.01 13.43 2.15
CA ILE A 34 -17.05 13.76 3.20
C ILE A 34 -17.37 13.00 4.48
N LEU A 35 -18.63 12.97 4.90
CA LEU A 35 -19.06 12.25 6.10
C LEU A 35 -18.79 10.75 5.99
N ASP A 36 -19.05 10.14 4.83
CA ASP A 36 -18.76 8.74 4.56
C ASP A 36 -17.26 8.45 4.63
N CYS A 37 -16.42 9.30 4.03
CA CYS A 37 -14.96 9.19 4.13
C CYS A 37 -14.49 9.28 5.58
N VAL A 38 -14.95 10.27 6.35
CA VAL A 38 -14.55 10.45 7.76
C VAL A 38 -14.97 9.25 8.61
N SER A 39 -16.17 8.71 8.40
CA SER A 39 -16.64 7.52 9.09
C SER A 39 -15.78 6.29 8.77
N ALA A 40 -15.52 6.05 7.49
CA ALA A 40 -14.67 4.93 7.04
C ALA A 40 -13.23 5.07 7.54
N ALA A 41 -12.67 6.29 7.48
CA ALA A 41 -11.32 6.59 7.97
C ALA A 41 -11.21 6.36 9.48
N SER A 42 -12.21 6.78 10.26
CA SER A 42 -12.26 6.54 11.70
C SER A 42 -12.33 5.05 12.04
N ALA A 43 -13.11 4.28 11.28
CA ALA A 43 -13.21 2.84 11.46
C ALA A 43 -11.87 2.14 11.19
N LEU A 44 -11.22 2.45 10.05
CA LEU A 44 -9.90 1.90 9.73
C LEU A 44 -8.84 2.39 10.72
N ALA A 45 -8.85 3.67 11.10
CA ALA A 45 -7.92 4.23 12.08
C ALA A 45 -8.02 3.53 13.44
N SER A 46 -9.22 3.14 13.87
CA SER A 46 -9.41 2.40 15.12
C SER A 46 -8.78 1.01 15.10
N GLU A 47 -8.61 0.42 13.91
CA GLU A 47 -7.91 -0.84 13.72
C GLU A 47 -6.39 -0.66 13.67
N LEU A 48 -5.92 0.43 13.05
CA LEU A 48 -4.51 0.80 13.00
C LEU A 48 -3.98 1.28 14.37
N TRP A 49 -4.85 1.85 15.20
CA TRP A 49 -4.49 2.38 16.51
C TRP A 49 -4.32 1.25 17.55
N ASP A 50 -3.10 0.74 17.68
CA ASP A 50 -2.65 -0.01 18.85
C ASP A 50 -1.28 0.52 19.28
N GLN A 51 -1.20 1.10 20.49
CA GLN A 51 0.01 1.74 21.02
C GLN A 51 1.22 0.80 21.16
N ARG A 52 1.03 -0.50 20.98
CA ARG A 52 2.09 -1.52 21.09
C ARG A 52 2.44 -2.18 19.76
N ARG A 53 1.79 -1.78 18.67
CA ARG A 53 1.93 -2.44 17.39
C ARG A 53 2.24 -1.45 16.28
N GLU A 54 3.04 -1.93 15.35
CA GLU A 54 3.24 -1.33 14.04
C GLU A 54 2.27 -2.02 13.09
N CYS A 55 1.45 -1.25 12.40
CA CYS A 55 0.46 -1.74 11.46
C CYS A 55 0.77 -1.23 10.05
N ALA A 56 0.53 -2.07 9.05
CA ALA A 56 0.58 -1.68 7.66
C ALA A 56 -0.78 -1.92 7.00
N THR A 57 -1.26 -0.93 6.24
CA THR A 57 -2.38 -1.12 5.32
C THR A 57 -1.81 -1.50 3.96
N VAL A 58 -2.06 -2.72 3.51
CA VAL A 58 -1.62 -3.24 2.21
C VAL A 58 -2.81 -3.26 1.25
N ILE A 59 -2.67 -2.66 0.08
CA ILE A 59 -3.75 -2.44 -0.90
C ILE A 59 -3.30 -2.97 -2.26
N ARG A 60 -4.19 -3.68 -2.94
CA ARG A 60 -4.03 -4.14 -4.32
C ARG A 60 -4.78 -3.22 -5.26
N PHE A 61 -4.11 -2.77 -6.31
CA PHE A 61 -4.70 -2.08 -7.43
C PHE A 61 -4.48 -2.88 -8.71
N ALA A 62 -5.49 -2.89 -9.58
CA ALA A 62 -5.31 -3.35 -10.95
C ALA A 62 -4.28 -2.46 -11.68
N HIS A 63 -3.53 -3.02 -12.63
CA HIS A 63 -2.47 -2.27 -13.30
C HIS A 63 -2.98 -1.14 -14.19
N ASP A 64 -4.03 -1.39 -14.97
CA ASP A 64 -4.44 -0.52 -16.07
C ASP A 64 -5.38 0.60 -15.63
N ASP A 65 -6.43 0.28 -14.87
CA ASP A 65 -7.46 1.24 -14.45
C ASP A 65 -7.34 1.68 -12.99
N LEU A 66 -6.38 1.09 -12.26
CA LEU A 66 -6.12 1.37 -10.85
C LEU A 66 -7.36 1.12 -9.97
N GLU A 67 -8.22 0.18 -10.34
CA GLU A 67 -9.31 -0.27 -9.48
C GLU A 67 -8.74 -0.97 -8.23
N VAL A 68 -9.25 -0.64 -7.05
CA VAL A 68 -8.88 -1.36 -5.82
C VAL A 68 -9.46 -2.78 -5.90
N LEU A 69 -8.57 -3.78 -5.93
CA LEU A 69 -8.92 -5.21 -5.98
C LEU A 69 -9.16 -5.80 -4.59
N GLY A 70 -8.49 -5.27 -3.57
CA GLY A 70 -8.64 -5.71 -2.19
C GLY A 70 -7.59 -5.08 -1.28
N TRP A 71 -7.74 -5.30 0.03
CA TRP A 71 -6.82 -4.75 1.02
C TRP A 71 -6.70 -5.61 2.27
N GLN A 72 -5.71 -5.32 3.11
CA GLN A 72 -5.53 -5.96 4.41
C GLN A 72 -4.79 -5.03 5.38
N VAL A 73 -5.05 -5.21 6.68
CA VAL A 73 -4.23 -4.62 7.75
C VAL A 73 -3.35 -5.71 8.37
N LEU A 74 -2.06 -5.43 8.44
CA LEU A 74 -1.05 -6.33 8.99
C LEU A 74 -0.36 -5.65 10.17
N CYS A 75 -0.67 -6.09 11.38
CA CYS A 75 -0.04 -5.55 12.59
C CYS A 75 0.98 -6.53 13.18
N GLY A 76 2.14 -6.03 13.59
CA GLY A 76 3.16 -6.76 14.33
C GLY A 76 3.53 -6.03 15.62
N GLU A 77 4.29 -6.68 16.51
CA GLU A 77 4.90 -5.96 17.62
C GLU A 77 5.88 -4.93 17.08
N ALA A 78 5.88 -3.72 17.66
CA ALA A 78 6.82 -2.67 17.26
C ALA A 78 8.22 -3.04 17.76
N THR A 79 9.05 -3.57 16.86
CA THR A 79 10.39 -4.06 17.17
C THR A 79 11.29 -3.89 15.96
N ALA A 80 12.38 -3.14 16.15
CA ALA A 80 13.41 -2.99 15.15
C ALA A 80 13.91 -4.37 14.71
N THR A 81 13.86 -4.60 13.40
CA THR A 81 14.18 -5.89 12.79
C THR A 81 15.48 -5.77 12.01
N ASP A 82 16.40 -6.71 12.24
CA ASP A 82 17.62 -6.84 11.45
C ASP A 82 17.39 -7.71 10.20
N GLU A 83 18.37 -7.73 9.30
CA GLU A 83 18.25 -8.50 8.05
C GLU A 83 18.04 -10.01 8.31
N ALA A 84 18.66 -10.57 9.36
CA ALA A 84 18.57 -12.00 9.65
C ALA A 84 17.15 -12.40 10.08
N ALA A 85 16.55 -11.62 10.99
CA ALA A 85 15.16 -11.78 11.40
C ALA A 85 14.20 -11.52 10.23
N ALA A 86 14.45 -10.47 9.42
CA ALA A 86 13.64 -10.18 8.25
C ALA A 86 13.68 -11.33 7.21
N ARG A 87 14.85 -11.93 6.99
CA ARG A 87 15.02 -13.08 6.10
C ARG A 87 14.28 -14.31 6.60
N ALA A 88 14.20 -14.52 7.91
CA ALA A 88 13.39 -15.59 8.49
C ALA A 88 11.89 -15.37 8.23
N SER A 89 11.38 -14.15 8.43
CA SER A 89 10.00 -13.79 8.11
C SER A 89 9.70 -13.93 6.61
N ALA A 90 10.65 -13.56 5.73
CA ALA A 90 10.53 -13.75 4.29
C ALA A 90 10.46 -15.22 3.89
N ALA A 91 11.26 -16.08 4.53
CA ALA A 91 11.22 -17.52 4.32
C ALA A 91 9.86 -18.11 4.73
N GLU A 92 9.26 -17.65 5.83
CA GLU A 92 7.92 -18.08 6.26
C GLU A 92 6.82 -17.58 5.30
N ALA A 93 6.84 -16.30 4.94
CA ALA A 93 5.78 -15.66 4.18
C ALA A 93 5.74 -16.04 2.69
N ALA A 94 6.90 -16.33 2.12
CA ALA A 94 7.05 -16.56 0.69
C ALA A 94 7.89 -17.78 0.33
N GLY A 95 8.45 -18.53 1.29
CA GLY A 95 9.35 -19.66 1.00
C GLY A 95 10.68 -19.24 0.40
N ILE A 96 11.15 -18.02 0.67
CA ILE A 96 12.41 -17.48 0.13
C ILE A 96 13.63 -18.26 0.64
N GLY A 97 14.55 -18.59 -0.27
CA GLY A 97 15.81 -19.24 0.06
C GLY A 97 16.83 -18.31 0.74
N PRO A 98 17.82 -18.88 1.47
CA PRO A 98 18.84 -18.09 2.15
C PRO A 98 19.75 -17.29 1.20
N GLY A 99 19.81 -17.68 -0.08
CA GLY A 99 20.60 -17.00 -1.11
C GLY A 99 19.86 -15.88 -1.87
N ALA A 100 18.61 -15.57 -1.51
CA ALA A 100 17.86 -14.52 -2.19
C ALA A 100 18.54 -13.15 -2.04
N ALA A 101 18.49 -12.38 -3.12
CA ALA A 101 19.04 -11.03 -3.19
C ALA A 101 18.23 -10.09 -2.29
N LEU A 102 18.93 -9.16 -1.64
CA LEU A 102 18.30 -8.03 -0.97
C LEU A 102 18.27 -6.86 -1.96
N LEU A 103 17.08 -6.30 -2.23
CA LEU A 103 16.90 -5.17 -3.14
C LEU A 103 16.89 -3.85 -2.37
N GLY A 104 17.66 -2.87 -2.88
CA GLY A 104 17.75 -1.51 -2.35
C GLY A 104 18.80 -1.33 -1.25
N PRO A 105 18.73 -0.23 -0.46
CA PRO A 105 19.74 0.08 0.52
C PRO A 105 19.78 -0.94 1.66
N SER A 106 20.99 -1.17 2.20
CA SER A 106 21.20 -1.98 3.39
C SER A 106 22.02 -1.19 4.42
N PRO A 107 21.47 -0.90 5.63
CA PRO A 107 20.10 -1.22 6.07
C PRO A 107 19.05 -0.28 5.43
N PRO A 108 17.84 -0.78 5.11
CA PRO A 108 16.72 0.08 4.71
C PRO A 108 16.10 0.77 5.93
N THR A 109 15.41 1.89 5.70
CA THR A 109 14.66 2.62 6.75
C THR A 109 13.20 2.20 6.87
N ASP A 110 12.67 1.53 5.84
CA ASP A 110 11.26 1.22 5.65
C ASP A 110 10.99 -0.30 5.66
N ALA A 111 11.58 -1.03 4.70
CA ALA A 111 11.38 -2.45 4.52
C ALA A 111 12.58 -3.15 3.86
N TYR A 112 12.83 -4.37 4.31
CA TYR A 112 13.67 -5.34 3.60
C TYR A 112 12.89 -5.95 2.45
N VAL A 113 13.48 -5.95 1.25
CA VAL A 113 12.87 -6.53 0.05
C VAL A 113 13.76 -7.66 -0.44
N PHE A 114 13.30 -8.90 -0.27
CA PHE A 114 14.02 -10.08 -0.71
C PHE A 114 13.46 -10.57 -2.04
N TYR A 115 14.35 -10.94 -2.95
CA TYR A 115 14.01 -11.40 -4.30
C TYR A 115 14.84 -12.63 -4.68
N GLU A 116 14.13 -13.67 -5.12
CA GLU A 116 14.69 -14.89 -5.68
C GLU A 116 14.29 -14.96 -7.16
N ALA A 117 15.28 -14.91 -8.04
CA ALA A 117 15.07 -14.99 -9.49
C ALA A 117 14.41 -16.31 -9.89
N PRO A 118 13.61 -16.32 -10.97
CA PRO A 118 12.83 -17.48 -11.34
C PRO A 118 13.67 -18.63 -11.90
N ALA A 119 13.63 -19.82 -11.25
CA ALA A 119 14.24 -21.05 -11.77
C ALA A 119 13.64 -22.34 -11.15
N PRO A 120 12.47 -22.87 -11.59
CA PRO A 120 11.57 -22.34 -12.63
C PRO A 120 10.58 -21.27 -12.10
N THR A 121 10.42 -21.20 -10.78
CA THR A 121 9.59 -20.21 -10.07
C THR A 121 10.50 -19.28 -9.30
N GLY A 122 10.17 -18.00 -9.25
CA GLY A 122 10.82 -17.03 -8.38
C GLY A 122 9.90 -16.59 -7.24
N ARG A 123 10.47 -15.89 -6.28
CA ARG A 123 9.80 -15.50 -5.03
C ARG A 123 10.22 -14.09 -4.64
N ALA A 124 9.31 -13.35 -4.02
CA ALA A 124 9.61 -12.07 -3.42
C ALA A 124 8.92 -11.93 -2.06
N ALA A 125 9.56 -11.22 -1.14
CA ALA A 125 8.97 -10.85 0.12
C ALA A 125 9.38 -9.44 0.51
N VAL A 126 8.43 -8.70 1.08
CA VAL A 126 8.66 -7.39 1.69
C VAL A 126 8.43 -7.55 3.18
N VAL A 127 9.40 -7.14 3.99
CA VAL A 127 9.35 -7.26 5.44
C VAL A 127 9.63 -5.90 6.07
N SER A 128 8.69 -5.41 6.87
CA SER A 128 8.79 -4.13 7.58
C SER A 128 9.98 -4.12 8.54
N VAL A 129 10.81 -3.06 8.52
CA VAL A 129 11.91 -2.92 9.50
C VAL A 129 11.40 -2.62 10.91
N HIS A 130 10.21 -2.03 11.03
CA HIS A 130 9.63 -1.59 12.30
C HIS A 130 8.89 -2.69 13.05
N SER A 131 8.50 -3.77 12.37
CA SER A 131 7.72 -4.87 12.97
C SER A 131 8.25 -6.27 12.70
N GLY A 132 9.15 -6.42 11.73
CA GLY A 132 9.62 -7.71 11.24
C GLY A 132 8.54 -8.56 10.58
N ARG A 133 7.35 -8.01 10.38
CA ARG A 133 6.23 -8.68 9.73
C ARG A 133 6.36 -8.57 8.22
N ALA A 134 6.11 -9.69 7.54
CA ALA A 134 5.99 -9.70 6.09
C ALA A 134 4.74 -8.93 5.66
N LEU A 135 4.93 -7.88 4.87
CA LEU A 135 3.89 -7.05 4.26
C LEU A 135 3.40 -7.67 2.95
N LEU A 136 4.31 -8.33 2.24
CA LEU A 136 4.07 -9.01 0.98
C LEU A 136 4.88 -10.30 0.96
N GLY A 137 4.28 -11.36 0.46
CA GLY A 137 4.95 -12.58 0.05
C GLY A 137 4.34 -13.03 -1.25
N ALA A 138 5.15 -13.29 -2.26
CA ALA A 138 4.67 -13.61 -3.60
C ALA A 138 5.57 -14.65 -4.29
N SER A 139 4.99 -15.42 -5.20
CA SER A 139 5.70 -16.23 -6.19
C SER A 139 5.40 -15.75 -7.60
N PHE A 140 6.29 -16.02 -8.55
CA PHE A 140 6.14 -15.69 -9.98
C PHE A 140 6.84 -16.74 -10.87
N GLY A 141 6.45 -16.86 -12.14
CA GLY A 141 6.94 -17.90 -13.08
C GLY A 141 6.34 -19.29 -12.80
N GLY A 142 6.43 -20.33 -13.63
CA GLY A 142 6.81 -20.46 -15.05
C GLY A 142 5.75 -21.34 -15.77
N SER A 143 5.98 -21.75 -17.02
CA SER A 143 4.98 -22.34 -17.93
C SER A 143 4.09 -23.42 -17.29
N GLY A 144 2.87 -23.07 -16.88
CA GLY A 144 1.86 -24.01 -16.36
C GLY A 144 1.48 -23.86 -14.89
N GLY A 145 2.13 -22.98 -14.12
CA GLY A 145 1.72 -22.62 -12.77
C GLY A 145 2.02 -21.16 -12.53
N GLY A 146 1.05 -20.28 -12.79
CA GLY A 146 1.21 -18.85 -12.55
C GLY A 146 1.66 -18.54 -11.12
N GLY A 147 2.25 -17.37 -10.94
CA GLY A 147 2.56 -16.81 -9.64
C GLY A 147 1.31 -16.60 -8.79
N ALA A 148 1.52 -16.34 -7.50
CA ALA A 148 0.45 -15.93 -6.60
C ALA A 148 0.98 -15.02 -5.49
N LEU A 149 0.09 -14.17 -4.98
CA LEU A 149 0.28 -13.54 -3.68
C LEU A 149 0.02 -14.58 -2.59
N LEU A 150 1.05 -14.84 -1.78
CA LEU A 150 1.05 -15.80 -0.67
C LEU A 150 0.75 -15.11 0.67
N THR A 151 1.23 -13.88 0.82
CA THR A 151 0.99 -13.01 1.98
C THR A 151 0.59 -11.61 1.52
N PRO A 152 -0.51 -11.04 2.04
CA PRO A 152 -1.55 -11.68 2.87
C PRO A 152 -2.24 -12.88 2.18
N ALA A 153 -2.57 -13.90 2.98
CA ALA A 153 -3.30 -15.07 2.49
C ALA A 153 -4.80 -14.77 2.21
N THR A 154 -5.32 -13.68 2.76
CA THR A 154 -6.70 -13.24 2.55
C THR A 154 -6.77 -11.73 2.35
N TRP A 155 -7.69 -11.32 1.48
CA TRP A 155 -7.93 -9.93 1.12
C TRP A 155 -9.36 -9.56 1.49
N ARG A 156 -9.52 -8.38 2.08
CA ARG A 156 -10.82 -7.76 2.32
C ARG A 156 -11.34 -7.19 1.03
N ALA A 157 -12.66 -7.16 0.92
CA ALA A 157 -13.36 -6.58 -0.21
C ALA A 157 -13.04 -5.07 -0.31
N PRO A 158 -12.95 -4.51 -1.52
CA PRO A 158 -12.41 -3.17 -1.75
C PRO A 158 -13.36 -2.03 -1.34
N GLU A 159 -14.67 -2.31 -1.18
CA GLU A 159 -15.72 -1.30 -0.97
C GLU A 159 -15.42 -0.33 0.19
N PRO A 160 -14.93 -0.77 1.37
CA PRO A 160 -14.62 0.14 2.48
C PRO A 160 -13.53 1.17 2.16
N LEU A 161 -12.62 0.88 1.23
CA LEU A 161 -11.57 1.82 0.82
C LEU A 161 -12.00 2.76 -0.31
N ARG A 162 -13.09 2.45 -1.03
CA ARG A 162 -13.58 3.23 -2.18
C ARG A 162 -14.35 4.50 -1.79
N SER A 163 -14.54 4.78 -0.50
CA SER A 163 -15.14 6.04 -0.06
C SER A 163 -14.30 7.16 -0.66
N ARG A 164 -14.92 8.02 -1.46
CA ARG A 164 -14.26 9.06 -2.27
C ARG A 164 -13.70 10.14 -1.34
N CYS A 165 -12.61 9.81 -0.69
CA CYS A 165 -11.94 10.73 0.18
C CYS A 165 -11.35 11.85 -0.68
N PRO A 166 -11.67 13.10 -0.38
CA PRO A 166 -11.03 14.22 -1.05
C PRO A 166 -9.51 14.18 -0.80
N GLU A 167 -8.77 14.66 -1.79
CA GLU A 167 -7.31 14.67 -1.80
C GLU A 167 -6.82 15.70 -0.78
N TRP A 168 -6.71 15.28 0.48
CA TRP A 168 -6.42 16.17 1.60
C TRP A 168 -5.02 15.97 2.20
N LEU A 169 -4.26 14.99 1.71
CA LEU A 169 -3.09 14.50 2.43
C LEU A 169 -1.86 14.41 1.55
N ASP A 170 -0.81 15.08 2.01
CA ASP A 170 0.55 14.84 1.58
C ASP A 170 0.93 13.42 1.99
N LEU A 171 1.02 12.52 1.00
CA LEU A 171 1.59 11.20 1.21
C LEU A 171 3.09 11.33 1.47
N PRO A 172 3.70 10.49 2.33
CA PRO A 172 5.15 10.43 2.44
C PRO A 172 5.77 10.00 1.10
N GLU A 173 7.05 10.29 0.91
CA GLU A 173 7.78 9.88 -0.29
C GLU A 173 7.71 8.35 -0.45
N ALA A 174 7.25 7.90 -1.62
CA ALA A 174 7.07 6.49 -1.89
C ALA A 174 8.38 5.85 -2.37
N ARG A 175 8.81 4.77 -1.72
CA ARG A 175 9.83 3.88 -2.29
C ARG A 175 9.17 2.96 -3.31
N VAL A 176 9.67 2.96 -4.54
CA VAL A 176 9.10 2.17 -5.64
C VAL A 176 9.98 0.96 -5.95
N ILE A 177 9.38 -0.22 -6.03
CA ILE A 177 10.02 -1.51 -6.34
C ILE A 177 9.35 -2.16 -7.54
N ASP A 178 10.15 -2.57 -8.53
CA ASP A 178 9.66 -3.34 -9.69
C ASP A 178 10.07 -4.81 -9.57
N LEU A 179 9.09 -5.70 -9.40
CA LEU A 179 9.32 -7.15 -9.38
C LEU A 179 9.09 -7.82 -10.74
N VAL A 180 8.60 -7.08 -11.76
CA VAL A 180 8.23 -7.64 -13.08
C VAL A 180 9.45 -7.81 -13.99
N GLY A 181 10.55 -7.09 -13.72
CA GLY A 181 11.72 -7.12 -14.59
C GLY A 181 13.09 -6.90 -13.96
N PRO A 182 13.40 -7.38 -12.74
CA PRO A 182 14.78 -7.35 -12.26
C PRO A 182 15.62 -8.28 -13.14
N THR A 183 16.27 -7.70 -14.16
CA THR A 183 17.24 -8.42 -14.97
C THR A 183 18.39 -8.88 -14.05
N GLU A 184 18.90 -10.09 -14.25
CA GLU A 184 19.90 -10.72 -13.37
C GLU A 184 21.17 -9.87 -13.13
N GLY A 185 21.43 -8.86 -13.98
CA GLY A 185 22.53 -7.89 -13.83
C GLY A 185 22.19 -6.60 -13.07
N ALA A 186 20.93 -6.37 -12.69
CA ALA A 186 20.44 -5.11 -12.12
C ALA A 186 20.13 -5.17 -10.62
N LEU A 187 20.31 -6.34 -9.99
CA LEU A 187 19.99 -6.63 -8.59
C LEU A 187 20.78 -5.81 -7.54
N GLY A 188 21.74 -4.99 -7.95
CA GLY A 188 22.56 -4.16 -7.06
C GLY A 188 21.98 -2.76 -6.77
N GLU A 189 21.45 -2.07 -7.79
CA GLU A 189 20.96 -0.67 -7.66
C GLU A 189 19.80 -0.32 -8.60
N ALA A 190 19.44 -1.21 -9.54
CA ALA A 190 18.40 -0.96 -10.53
C ALA A 190 17.32 -2.04 -10.43
N SER A 191 16.43 -1.89 -9.44
CA SER A 191 15.05 -2.31 -9.69
C SER A 191 14.62 -1.68 -11.02
N GLY A 192 13.92 -2.41 -11.89
CA GLY A 192 13.54 -1.93 -13.21
C GLY A 192 13.00 -0.49 -13.15
N THR A 193 13.37 0.36 -14.10
CA THR A 193 12.90 1.74 -14.11
C THR A 193 11.40 1.73 -14.36
N ILE A 194 10.61 1.86 -13.30
CA ILE A 194 9.20 2.17 -13.39
C ILE A 194 9.08 3.58 -13.95
N ASP A 195 8.20 3.73 -14.93
CA ASP A 195 7.83 5.04 -15.44
C ASP A 195 7.25 5.89 -14.30
N PRO A 196 7.85 7.06 -13.97
CA PRO A 196 7.40 7.90 -12.88
C PRO A 196 5.92 8.27 -12.98
N ALA A 197 5.40 8.49 -14.19
CA ALA A 197 4.00 8.83 -14.38
C ALA A 197 3.06 7.69 -13.98
N SER A 198 3.49 6.44 -14.17
CA SER A 198 2.75 5.25 -13.71
C SER A 198 2.73 5.17 -12.18
N ALA A 199 3.86 5.45 -11.51
CA ALA A 199 3.91 5.50 -10.05
C ALA A 199 3.01 6.62 -9.49
N ASP A 200 3.10 7.82 -10.07
CA ASP A 200 2.27 8.97 -9.69
C ASP A 200 0.77 8.71 -9.86
N ALA A 201 0.38 7.97 -10.91
CA ALA A 201 -1.00 7.58 -11.14
C ALA A 201 -1.53 6.67 -10.01
N VAL A 202 -0.72 5.69 -9.56
CA VAL A 202 -1.06 4.82 -8.43
C VAL A 202 -1.14 5.61 -7.13
N LEU A 203 -0.20 6.52 -6.87
CA LEU A 203 -0.22 7.37 -5.69
C LEU A 203 -1.43 8.31 -5.68
N SER A 204 -1.82 8.83 -6.84
CA SER A 204 -3.05 9.61 -7.00
C SER A 204 -4.30 8.76 -6.74
N ALA A 205 -4.32 7.50 -7.20
CA ALA A 205 -5.40 6.57 -6.87
C ALA A 205 -5.46 6.25 -5.37
N LEU A 206 -4.31 6.05 -4.73
CA LEU A 206 -4.18 5.85 -3.29
C LEU A 206 -4.71 7.03 -2.49
N ALA A 207 -4.36 8.27 -2.89
CA ALA A 207 -4.78 9.51 -2.23
C ALA A 207 -6.31 9.67 -2.17
N ARG A 208 -7.04 9.05 -3.11
CA ARG A 208 -8.51 9.04 -3.14
C ARG A 208 -9.17 7.92 -2.33
N THR A 209 -8.37 7.05 -1.71
CA THR A 209 -8.86 6.01 -0.80
C THR A 209 -8.98 6.52 0.63
N VAL A 210 -9.64 5.72 1.47
CA VAL A 210 -9.73 5.95 2.92
C VAL A 210 -8.39 5.78 3.65
N ALA A 211 -7.44 5.03 3.09
CA ALA A 211 -6.26 4.60 3.83
C ALA A 211 -5.34 5.75 4.29
N PRO A 212 -5.01 6.75 3.45
CA PRO A 212 -4.23 7.91 3.91
C PRO A 212 -4.92 8.65 5.06
N ALA A 213 -6.23 8.90 4.95
CA ALA A 213 -7.00 9.57 5.99
C ALA A 213 -7.01 8.77 7.30
N ALA A 214 -7.17 7.45 7.21
CA ALA A 214 -7.12 6.58 8.38
C ALA A 214 -5.75 6.60 9.07
N VAL A 215 -4.67 6.58 8.30
CA VAL A 215 -3.30 6.66 8.81
C VAL A 215 -3.07 7.98 9.54
N THR A 216 -3.51 9.11 8.96
CA THR A 216 -3.42 10.42 9.62
C THR A 216 -4.24 10.50 10.91
N VAL A 217 -5.43 9.89 10.95
CA VAL A 217 -6.25 9.84 12.17
C VAL A 217 -5.63 8.91 13.23
N ALA A 218 -5.02 7.81 12.80
CA ALA A 218 -4.34 6.84 13.66
C ALA A 218 -2.92 7.29 14.08
N GLY A 219 -2.44 8.45 13.66
CA GLY A 219 -1.11 8.93 13.99
C GLY A 219 -0.31 9.31 12.76
N ILE A 220 0.99 9.01 12.77
CA ILE A 220 1.88 9.35 11.66
C ILE A 220 2.13 8.11 10.82
N GLY A 221 1.90 8.24 9.51
CA GLY A 221 2.41 7.29 8.53
C GLY A 221 3.90 7.53 8.32
N HIS A 222 4.70 6.50 8.52
CA HIS A 222 6.17 6.63 8.47
C HIS A 222 6.72 6.35 7.08
N ASP A 223 6.18 5.32 6.42
CA ASP A 223 6.73 4.81 5.17
C ASP A 223 5.62 4.45 4.18
N LEU A 224 5.92 4.65 2.90
CA LEU A 224 5.07 4.26 1.77
C LEU A 224 5.89 3.44 0.79
N LEU A 225 5.50 2.20 0.59
CA LEU A 225 6.11 1.30 -0.38
C LEU A 225 5.13 1.02 -1.52
N LEU A 226 5.59 1.19 -2.75
CA LEU A 226 4.87 0.85 -3.97
C LEU A 226 5.60 -0.30 -4.68
N VAL A 227 4.93 -1.43 -4.87
CA VAL A 227 5.49 -2.62 -5.52
C VAL A 227 4.69 -2.94 -6.76
N ARG A 228 5.36 -3.03 -7.91
CA ARG A 228 4.78 -3.59 -9.14
C ARG A 228 5.02 -5.09 -9.17
N TYR A 229 3.97 -5.87 -9.33
CA TYR A 229 3.99 -7.32 -9.30
C TYR A 229 3.30 -7.91 -10.53
N ALA A 230 3.79 -9.04 -11.02
CA ALA A 230 3.13 -9.83 -12.05
C ALA A 230 3.18 -11.30 -11.66
N ALA A 231 2.04 -11.99 -11.73
CA ALA A 231 1.97 -13.41 -11.44
C ALA A 231 2.71 -14.24 -12.51
N GLU A 232 2.57 -13.84 -13.77
CA GLU A 232 3.26 -14.45 -14.91
C GLU A 232 4.31 -13.48 -15.46
N LEU A 233 5.48 -13.99 -15.79
CA LEU A 233 6.63 -13.18 -16.25
C LEU A 233 6.64 -12.99 -17.77
N ASP A 234 5.97 -13.87 -18.51
CA ASP A 234 5.56 -13.55 -19.86
C ASP A 234 4.47 -12.48 -19.76
N LEU A 235 4.71 -11.35 -20.43
CA LEU A 235 3.98 -10.08 -20.33
C LEU A 235 2.46 -10.16 -20.67
N GLY A 236 1.88 -11.36 -20.74
CA GLY A 236 0.45 -11.61 -20.85
C GLY A 236 -0.27 -11.87 -19.52
N GLY A 237 0.46 -12.03 -18.41
CA GLY A 237 -0.14 -12.17 -17.08
C GLY A 237 -0.73 -10.87 -16.53
N GLU A 238 -1.68 -10.99 -15.60
CA GLU A 238 -2.22 -9.84 -14.88
C GLU A 238 -1.12 -9.21 -14.01
N VAL A 239 -0.77 -7.97 -14.36
CA VAL A 239 0.08 -7.10 -13.54
C VAL A 239 -0.79 -6.42 -12.49
N GLU A 240 -0.26 -6.24 -11.30
CA GLU A 240 -0.92 -5.54 -10.21
C GLU A 240 0.05 -4.58 -9.52
N TRP A 241 -0.50 -3.55 -8.89
CA TRP A 241 0.23 -2.70 -7.96
C TRP A 241 -0.14 -3.06 -6.53
N ILE A 242 0.88 -3.26 -5.70
CA ILE A 242 0.73 -3.44 -4.26
C ILE A 242 1.27 -2.20 -3.58
N VAL A 243 0.44 -1.56 -2.76
CA VAL A 243 0.83 -0.42 -1.94
C VAL A 243 0.81 -0.83 -0.49
N ALA A 244 1.85 -0.51 0.27
CA ALA A 244 1.86 -0.66 1.72
C ALA A 244 2.11 0.71 2.38
N ILE A 245 1.17 1.15 3.22
CA ILE A 245 1.33 2.32 4.09
C ILE A 245 1.56 1.82 5.51
N GLN A 246 2.72 2.13 6.08
CA GLN A 246 3.06 1.77 7.46
C GLN A 246 2.65 2.89 8.43
N SER A 247 2.10 2.51 9.58
CA SER A 247 1.64 3.39 10.65
C SER A 247 1.94 2.78 12.00
N GLY A 248 2.39 3.59 12.96
CA GLY A 248 2.64 3.13 14.31
C GLY A 248 3.08 4.24 15.27
N PRO A 249 3.29 3.91 16.55
CA PRO A 249 3.67 4.88 17.57
C PRO A 249 5.03 5.52 17.26
N PHE A 250 5.21 6.79 17.66
CA PHE A 250 6.54 7.41 17.68
C PHE A 250 7.45 6.64 18.65
N HIS A 251 8.61 6.20 18.15
CA HIS A 251 9.69 5.63 18.95
C HIS A 251 10.85 6.61 19.10
#